data_AF-A0AAJ6D1W6-F1
#
_entry.id   AF-A0AAJ6D1W6-F1
#
_cell.length_a   1.000
_cell.length_b   1.000
_cell.length_c   1.000
_cell.angle_alpha   90.00
_cell.angle_beta   90.00
_cell.angle_gamma   90.00
#
_symmetry.space_group_name_H-M   'P 1'
#
loop_
_entity.id
_entity.type
_entity.pdbx_description
1 polymer ?
#
loop_
_entity_poly.entity_id
_entity_poly.type
_entity_poly.pdbx_seq_one_letter_code
_entity_poly.pdbx_strand_id
1 'polypeptide(L)'
;MNSLLINENKFLPVINTQFSFFGGHSETVEPGWYWPPEHHPAFELMYIISGRQRTVTETADLLLNPGDITIIPVEYNHTSYCVGTSPMLYFSMHFNLDDPTVRFLLIQYFTNRIITPDNSIYQDLKKRVENIMRITKDDYTVKDKLDIQINVINIFNILAEVAHSSLQNIPQQGVQ
;
A
#
# COMPACT_ATOMS: atom_id res chain seq x y z
N MET A 1 35.35 -23.44 -10.79
CA MET A 1 35.24 -22.04 -10.32
C MET A 1 34.46 -21.29 -11.40
N ASN A 2 33.20 -20.93 -11.13
CA ASN A 2 32.41 -20.12 -12.07
C ASN A 2 32.99 -18.71 -12.06
N SER A 3 33.55 -18.27 -13.19
CA SER A 3 33.88 -16.87 -13.39
C SER A 3 32.57 -16.08 -13.39
N LEU A 4 32.45 -15.13 -12.47
CA LEU A 4 31.50 -14.03 -12.62
C LEU A 4 31.88 -13.30 -13.91
N LEU A 5 31.12 -13.54 -14.98
CA LEU A 5 31.09 -12.66 -16.13
C LEU A 5 30.53 -11.32 -15.65
N ILE A 6 31.41 -10.46 -15.14
CA ILE A 6 31.13 -9.04 -15.01
C ILE A 6 30.88 -8.57 -16.44
N ASN A 7 29.63 -8.23 -16.76
CA ASN A 7 29.32 -7.57 -18.02
C ASN A 7 30.08 -6.24 -18.03
N GLU A 8 31.19 -6.19 -18.77
CA GLU A 8 31.90 -4.94 -19.00
C GLU A 8 30.93 -3.94 -19.66
N ASN A 9 30.85 -2.72 -19.08
CA ASN A 9 29.97 -1.60 -19.47
C ASN A 9 28.49 -1.61 -19.03
N LYS A 10 28.14 -2.17 -17.86
CA LYS A 10 26.83 -1.90 -17.23
C LYS A 10 26.95 -0.85 -16.12
N PHE A 11 26.34 0.32 -16.34
CA PHE A 11 26.22 1.38 -15.34
C PHE A 11 24.89 1.28 -14.60
N LEU A 12 24.87 1.65 -13.31
CA LEU A 12 23.63 1.88 -12.59
C LEU A 12 22.92 3.11 -13.18
N PRO A 13 21.58 3.11 -13.26
CA PRO A 13 20.84 4.30 -13.66
C PRO A 13 20.99 5.41 -12.62
N VAL A 14 20.89 6.66 -13.06
CA VAL A 14 20.67 7.78 -12.15
C VAL A 14 19.24 7.68 -11.63
N ILE A 15 19.08 7.61 -10.31
CA ILE A 15 17.78 7.59 -9.64
C ILE A 15 17.67 8.89 -8.84
N ASN A 16 16.69 9.72 -9.18
CA ASN A 16 16.35 10.91 -8.44
C ASN A 16 14.84 10.94 -8.24
N THR A 17 14.41 10.38 -7.12
CA THR A 17 13.00 10.11 -6.80
C THR A 17 12.76 10.52 -5.36
N GLN A 18 11.73 11.31 -5.11
CA GLN A 18 11.29 11.68 -3.79
C GLN A 18 10.29 10.65 -3.25
N PHE A 19 10.59 10.18 -2.04
CA PHE A 19 9.71 9.33 -1.25
C PHE A 19 9.22 10.11 -0.05
N SER A 20 7.90 10.09 0.16
CA SER A 20 7.27 10.74 1.31
C SER A 20 6.47 9.73 2.10
N PHE A 21 6.67 9.71 3.41
CA PHE A 21 5.85 8.98 4.36
C PHE A 21 5.20 10.01 5.29
N PHE A 22 3.87 10.05 5.33
CA PHE A 22 3.11 11.08 6.04
C PHE A 22 2.65 10.61 7.43
N GLY A 23 3.02 9.39 7.80
CA GLY A 23 2.63 8.76 9.06
C GLY A 23 1.61 7.65 8.87
N GLY A 24 1.22 7.07 10.00
CA GLY A 24 0.22 6.02 10.08
C GLY A 24 -0.11 5.73 11.54
N HIS A 25 -1.22 5.06 11.78
CA HIS A 25 -1.70 4.75 13.11
C HIS A 25 -2.49 3.46 13.13
N SER A 26 -2.60 2.86 14.32
CA SER A 26 -3.58 1.82 14.60
C SER A 26 -4.64 2.38 15.52
N GLU A 27 -5.90 2.04 15.28
CA GLU A 27 -7.01 2.51 16.12
C GLU A 27 -8.09 1.44 16.23
N THR A 28 -8.70 1.35 17.41
CA THR A 28 -9.92 0.56 17.63
C THR A 28 -11.11 1.50 17.65
N VAL A 29 -12.11 1.23 16.81
CA VAL A 29 -13.31 2.05 16.69
C VAL A 29 -14.57 1.21 16.89
N GLU A 30 -15.60 1.83 17.44
CA GLU A 30 -16.87 1.18 17.78
C GLU A 30 -17.81 1.07 16.57
N PRO A 31 -18.77 0.12 16.57
CA PRO A 31 -19.82 0.05 15.55
C PRO A 31 -20.54 1.39 15.35
N GLY A 32 -20.71 1.80 14.10
CA GLY A 32 -21.31 3.10 13.74
C GLY A 32 -20.31 4.25 13.65
N TRP A 33 -19.05 4.03 14.02
CA TRP A 33 -17.97 4.97 13.70
C TRP A 33 -17.80 5.11 12.18
N TYR A 34 -17.51 6.33 11.75
CA TYR A 34 -17.05 6.62 10.40
C TYR A 34 -16.08 7.80 10.42
N TRP A 35 -15.16 7.80 9.46
CA TRP A 35 -14.35 8.96 9.13
C TRP A 35 -15.03 9.73 8.00
N PRO A 36 -15.17 11.07 8.08
CA PRO A 36 -15.84 11.86 7.05
C PRO A 36 -15.11 11.79 5.70
N PRO A 37 -15.78 12.20 4.59
CA PRO A 37 -15.15 12.22 3.28
C PRO A 37 -13.88 13.06 3.24
N GLU A 38 -12.80 12.49 2.72
CA GLU A 38 -11.51 13.15 2.55
C GLU A 38 -10.79 12.72 1.26
N HIS A 39 -9.80 13.52 0.85
CA HIS A 39 -8.81 13.20 -0.17
C HIS A 39 -7.49 13.88 0.20
N HIS A 40 -6.38 13.31 -0.27
CA HIS A 40 -5.04 13.81 0.02
C HIS A 40 -4.02 13.37 -1.05
N PRO A 41 -2.87 14.08 -1.18
CA PRO A 41 -1.82 13.79 -2.15
C PRO A 41 -0.92 12.59 -1.76
N ALA A 42 -1.52 11.57 -1.15
CA ALA A 42 -0.86 10.34 -0.72
C ALA A 42 -1.72 9.12 -1.08
N PHE A 43 -1.07 8.01 -1.39
CA PHE A 43 -1.71 6.71 -1.31
C PHE A 43 -1.95 6.39 0.16
N GLU A 44 -3.09 5.79 0.46
CA GLU A 44 -3.37 5.24 1.78
C GLU A 44 -3.42 3.71 1.70
N LEU A 45 -2.67 3.05 2.58
CA LEU A 45 -2.82 1.61 2.82
C LEU A 45 -3.65 1.42 4.07
N MET A 46 -4.74 0.66 3.93
CA MET A 46 -5.60 0.24 5.04
C MET A 46 -5.45 -1.26 5.25
N TYR A 47 -5.18 -1.68 6.49
CA TYR A 47 -5.12 -3.08 6.89
C TYR A 47 -6.10 -3.35 8.04
N ILE A 48 -7.07 -4.23 7.80
CA ILE A 48 -8.10 -4.56 8.80
C ILE A 48 -7.62 -5.75 9.64
N ILE A 49 -7.41 -5.53 10.93
CA ILE A 49 -6.85 -6.54 11.84
C ILE A 49 -7.97 -7.34 12.50
N SER A 50 -9.05 -6.68 12.90
CA SER A 50 -10.28 -7.30 13.41
C SER A 50 -11.50 -6.42 13.11
N GLY A 51 -12.70 -6.99 13.19
CA GLY A 51 -13.93 -6.31 12.77
C GLY A 51 -14.05 -6.20 11.25
N ARG A 52 -14.84 -5.27 10.74
CA ARG A 52 -15.05 -5.07 9.30
C ARG A 52 -15.13 -3.60 8.95
N GLN A 53 -14.51 -3.24 7.83
CA GLN A 53 -14.57 -1.90 7.28
C GLN A 53 -15.40 -1.89 6.01
N ARG A 54 -16.24 -0.87 5.83
CA ARG A 54 -16.71 -0.48 4.51
C ARG A 54 -15.97 0.78 4.09
N THR A 55 -15.36 0.79 2.92
CA THR A 55 -14.69 1.96 2.34
C THR A 55 -15.38 2.32 1.05
N VAL A 56 -15.99 3.50 1.01
CA VAL A 56 -16.63 4.05 -0.18
C VAL A 56 -15.66 5.01 -0.84
N THR A 57 -15.37 4.82 -2.12
CA THR A 57 -14.60 5.74 -2.96
C THR A 57 -15.50 6.28 -4.07
N GLU A 58 -14.99 7.21 -4.88
CA GLU A 58 -15.70 7.71 -6.07
C GLU A 58 -16.09 6.61 -7.08
N THR A 59 -15.39 5.47 -7.07
CA THR A 59 -15.53 4.43 -8.09
C THR A 59 -15.84 3.05 -7.53
N ALA A 60 -15.89 2.87 -6.21
CA ALA A 60 -16.22 1.59 -5.58
C ALA A 60 -16.79 1.70 -4.17
N ASP A 61 -17.37 0.59 -3.74
CA ASP A 61 -17.83 0.33 -2.38
C ASP A 61 -17.20 -1.00 -1.92
N LEU A 62 -16.15 -0.90 -1.12
CA LEU A 62 -15.32 -2.03 -0.71
C LEU A 62 -15.73 -2.48 0.69
N LEU A 63 -16.01 -3.78 0.85
CA LEU A 63 -16.23 -4.39 2.16
C LEU A 63 -15.01 -5.24 2.54
N LEU A 64 -14.23 -4.75 3.50
CA LEU A 64 -13.02 -5.39 3.99
C LEU A 64 -13.30 -6.22 5.25
N ASN A 65 -12.77 -7.44 5.25
CA ASN A 65 -12.81 -8.40 6.35
C ASN A 65 -11.49 -8.40 7.15
N PRO A 66 -11.44 -9.05 8.32
CA PRO A 66 -10.19 -9.26 9.03
C PRO A 66 -9.15 -9.93 8.14
N GLY A 67 -7.95 -9.36 8.10
CA GLY A 67 -6.86 -9.76 7.23
C GLY A 67 -6.79 -9.00 5.91
N ASP A 68 -7.84 -8.29 5.48
CA ASP A 68 -7.83 -7.63 4.18
C ASP A 68 -6.98 -6.36 4.19
N ILE A 69 -6.28 -6.13 3.07
CA ILE A 69 -5.53 -4.89 2.79
C ILE A 69 -6.12 -4.21 1.55
N THR A 70 -6.27 -2.89 1.57
CA THR A 70 -6.56 -2.10 0.35
C THR A 70 -5.57 -0.95 0.22
N ILE A 71 -5.36 -0.51 -1.03
CA ILE A 71 -4.62 0.72 -1.36
C ILE A 71 -5.60 1.70 -1.98
N ILE A 72 -5.80 2.84 -1.32
CA ILE A 72 -6.59 3.95 -1.83
C ILE A 72 -5.65 4.85 -2.65
N PRO A 73 -5.97 5.12 -3.92
CA PRO A 73 -5.15 5.98 -4.77
C PRO A 73 -5.04 7.42 -4.26
N VAL A 74 -3.95 8.09 -4.65
CA VAL A 74 -3.78 9.54 -4.47
C VAL A 74 -5.00 10.31 -5.01
N GLU A 75 -5.42 11.36 -4.29
CA GLU A 75 -6.51 12.26 -4.66
C GLU A 75 -7.91 11.63 -4.78
N TYR A 76 -8.08 10.34 -4.45
CA TYR A 76 -9.41 9.72 -4.46
C TYR A 76 -10.19 10.17 -3.22
N ASN A 77 -11.38 10.74 -3.43
CA ASN A 77 -12.30 10.93 -2.32
C ASN A 77 -12.72 9.58 -1.75
N HIS A 78 -12.62 9.42 -0.44
CA HIS A 78 -12.99 8.20 0.25
C HIS A 78 -13.59 8.45 1.62
N THR A 79 -14.35 7.48 2.12
CA THR A 79 -15.00 7.49 3.43
C THR A 79 -14.96 6.08 4.00
N SER A 80 -14.51 5.94 5.24
CA SER A 80 -14.36 4.65 5.92
C SER A 80 -15.36 4.51 7.06
N TYR A 81 -15.98 3.34 7.16
CA TYR A 81 -17.01 3.02 8.15
C TYR A 81 -16.63 1.75 8.89
N CYS A 82 -16.78 1.75 10.22
CA CYS A 82 -16.82 0.53 11.01
C CYS A 82 -18.20 -0.11 10.85
N VAL A 83 -18.28 -1.28 10.21
CA VAL A 83 -19.54 -1.99 9.96
C VAL A 83 -19.63 -3.31 10.73
N GLY A 84 -20.86 -3.71 11.04
CA GLY A 84 -21.15 -4.90 11.84
C GLY A 84 -21.51 -4.56 13.29
N THR A 85 -21.34 -5.53 14.18
CA THR A 85 -21.79 -5.45 15.58
C THR A 85 -20.65 -5.47 16.60
N SER A 86 -19.41 -5.48 16.15
CA SER A 86 -18.22 -5.57 17.00
C SER A 86 -17.25 -4.45 16.65
N PRO A 87 -16.42 -4.00 17.62
CA PRO A 87 -15.35 -3.04 17.34
C PRO A 87 -14.43 -3.51 16.22
N MET A 88 -13.89 -2.55 15.47
CA MET A 88 -12.92 -2.77 14.41
C MET A 88 -11.56 -2.24 14.83
N LEU A 89 -10.52 -3.07 14.71
CA LEU A 89 -9.12 -2.66 14.81
C LEU A 89 -8.54 -2.60 13.41
N TYR A 90 -8.02 -1.43 13.04
CA TYR A 90 -7.37 -1.22 11.74
C TYR A 90 -6.00 -0.54 11.92
N PHE A 91 -5.18 -0.64 10.88
CA PHE A 91 -3.98 0.16 10.69
C PHE A 91 -4.09 0.93 9.38
N SER A 92 -3.79 2.24 9.40
CA SER A 92 -3.67 3.08 8.23
C SER A 92 -2.26 3.65 8.10
N MET A 93 -1.80 3.84 6.87
CA MET A 93 -0.57 4.59 6.60
C MET A 93 -0.61 5.31 5.26
N HIS A 94 0.06 6.45 5.23
CA HIS A 94 0.05 7.37 4.10
C HIS A 94 1.44 7.50 3.50
N PHE A 95 1.56 7.30 2.19
CA PHE A 95 2.82 7.39 1.48
C PHE A 95 2.66 7.97 0.07
N ASN A 96 3.75 8.49 -0.47
CA ASN A 96 3.78 9.00 -1.84
C ASN A 96 5.16 8.79 -2.47
N LEU A 97 5.13 8.68 -3.80
CA LEU A 97 6.28 8.57 -4.68
C LEU A 97 6.06 9.54 -5.84
N ASP A 98 7.08 10.31 -6.22
CA ASP A 98 6.97 11.28 -7.31
C ASP A 98 7.26 10.70 -8.71
N ASP A 99 7.62 9.43 -8.83
CA ASP A 99 7.78 8.75 -10.11
C ASP A 99 6.42 8.56 -10.82
N PRO A 100 6.16 9.22 -11.96
CA PRO A 100 4.86 9.15 -12.62
C PRO A 100 4.51 7.76 -13.16
N THR A 101 5.52 6.98 -13.57
CA THR A 101 5.32 5.64 -14.11
C THR A 101 4.84 4.72 -13.00
N VAL A 102 5.56 4.68 -11.88
CA VAL A 102 5.17 3.83 -10.75
C VAL A 102 3.82 4.27 -10.19
N ARG A 103 3.56 5.58 -10.04
CA ARG A 103 2.22 6.07 -9.64
C ARG A 103 1.14 5.54 -10.55
N PHE A 104 1.32 5.65 -11.87
CA PHE A 104 0.36 5.15 -12.85
C PHE A 104 0.13 3.65 -12.70
N LEU A 105 1.20 2.85 -12.57
CA LEU A 105 1.11 1.40 -12.36
C LEU A 105 0.31 1.05 -11.11
N LEU A 106 0.58 1.72 -9.99
CA LEU A 106 -0.11 1.49 -8.73
C LEU A 106 -1.60 1.85 -8.83
N ILE A 107 -1.93 3.01 -9.40
CA ILE A 107 -3.32 3.42 -9.60
C ILE A 107 -4.05 2.41 -10.49
N GLN A 108 -3.51 2.08 -11.65
CA GLN A 108 -4.17 1.15 -12.58
C GLN A 108 -4.39 -0.24 -11.98
N TYR A 109 -3.42 -0.74 -11.20
CA TYR A 109 -3.49 -2.09 -10.66
C TYR A 109 -4.31 -2.18 -9.37
N PHE A 110 -4.22 -1.22 -8.45
CA PHE A 110 -4.80 -1.36 -7.11
C PHE A 110 -6.13 -0.65 -6.90
N THR A 111 -6.53 0.28 -7.79
CA THR A 111 -7.84 0.92 -7.69
C THR A 111 -8.96 -0.14 -7.56
N ASN A 112 -9.78 0.03 -6.51
CA ASN A 112 -10.94 -0.81 -6.21
C ASN A 112 -10.62 -2.28 -5.91
N ARG A 113 -9.39 -2.60 -5.52
CA ARG A 113 -8.98 -3.97 -5.21
C ARG A 113 -8.78 -4.19 -3.72
N ILE A 114 -9.12 -5.40 -3.29
CA ILE A 114 -8.80 -5.93 -1.97
C ILE A 114 -7.71 -6.98 -2.14
N ILE A 115 -6.63 -6.83 -1.38
CA ILE A 115 -5.55 -7.80 -1.24
C ILE A 115 -5.93 -8.70 -0.06
N THR A 116 -6.51 -9.84 -0.39
CA THR A 116 -6.97 -10.85 0.57
C THR A 116 -5.82 -11.80 0.98
N PRO A 117 -5.97 -12.59 2.06
CA PRO A 117 -4.91 -13.49 2.54
C PRO A 117 -4.40 -14.56 1.56
N ASP A 118 -5.20 -14.90 0.55
CA ASP A 118 -4.91 -15.82 -0.55
C ASP A 118 -4.15 -15.17 -1.72
N ASN A 119 -3.99 -13.84 -1.72
CA ASN A 119 -3.20 -13.13 -2.72
C ASN A 119 -1.70 -13.47 -2.58
N SER A 120 -1.00 -13.64 -3.70
CA SER A 120 0.41 -14.05 -3.73
C SER A 120 1.35 -13.07 -3.02
N ILE A 121 1.05 -11.76 -3.01
CA ILE A 121 1.89 -10.76 -2.35
C ILE A 121 1.52 -10.54 -0.88
N TYR A 122 0.42 -11.12 -0.40
CA TYR A 122 -0.16 -10.78 0.89
C TYR A 122 0.79 -10.97 2.06
N GLN A 123 1.45 -12.12 2.15
CA GLN A 123 2.29 -12.44 3.31
C GLN A 123 3.49 -11.50 3.43
N ASP A 124 4.11 -11.16 2.30
CA ASP A 124 5.23 -10.22 2.29
C ASP A 124 4.76 -8.79 2.60
N LEU A 125 3.64 -8.36 2.02
CA LEU A 125 3.05 -7.05 2.29
C LEU A 125 2.69 -6.89 3.77
N LYS A 126 1.92 -7.84 4.31
CA LYS A 126 1.53 -7.90 5.72
C LYS A 126 2.75 -7.83 6.64
N LYS A 127 3.80 -8.61 6.35
CA LYS A 127 5.03 -8.59 7.14
C LYS A 127 5.68 -7.20 7.19
N ARG A 128 5.69 -6.45 6.09
CA ARG A 128 6.24 -5.07 6.08
C ARG A 128 5.36 -4.11 6.87
N VAL A 129 4.03 -4.23 6.73
CA VAL A 129 3.07 -3.43 7.50
C VAL A 129 3.22 -3.70 9.00
N GLU A 130 3.26 -4.97 9.43
CA GLU A 130 3.43 -5.35 10.83
C GLU A 130 4.81 -4.94 11.39
N ASN A 131 5.85 -4.87 10.57
CA ASN A 131 7.13 -4.31 11.00
C ASN A 131 7.01 -2.82 11.33
N ILE A 132 6.28 -2.04 10.52
CA ILE A 132 6.03 -0.61 10.77
C ILE A 132 5.23 -0.45 12.07
N MET A 133 4.15 -1.21 12.23
CA MET A 133 3.32 -1.20 13.43
C MET A 133 4.11 -1.48 14.72
N ARG A 134 5.08 -2.39 14.67
CA ARG A 134 5.94 -2.71 15.82
C ARG A 134 6.93 -1.60 16.19
N ILE A 135 7.19 -0.66 15.29
CA ILE A 135 8.06 0.49 15.55
C ILE A 135 7.26 1.63 16.20
N THR A 136 5.93 1.63 16.11
CA THR A 136 5.06 2.68 16.65
C THR A 136 5.29 2.90 18.14
N LYS A 137 5.63 4.15 18.50
CA LYS A 137 5.91 4.62 19.87
C LYS A 137 5.86 6.14 19.94
N ASP A 138 5.98 6.69 21.15
CA ASP A 138 5.88 8.15 21.38
C ASP A 138 7.09 8.93 20.83
N ASP A 139 8.29 8.35 20.92
CA ASP A 139 9.54 9.00 20.49
C ASP A 139 10.34 8.14 19.49
N TYR A 140 10.69 8.74 18.35
CA TYR A 140 11.42 8.06 17.27
C TYR A 140 12.88 8.49 17.19
N THR A 141 13.79 7.52 17.27
CA THR A 141 15.21 7.70 16.95
C THR A 141 15.42 7.81 15.44
N VAL A 142 16.61 8.24 15.02
CA VAL A 142 17.01 8.23 13.60
C VAL A 142 16.94 6.82 13.02
N LYS A 143 17.34 5.80 13.79
CA LYS A 143 17.27 4.40 13.35
C LYS A 143 15.83 3.97 13.09
N ASP A 144 14.90 4.33 13.97
CA ASP A 144 13.48 3.99 13.79
C ASP A 144 12.92 4.61 12.50
N LYS A 145 13.26 5.88 12.24
CA LYS A 145 12.86 6.57 11.00
C LYS A 145 13.42 5.87 9.75
N LEU A 146 14.68 5.42 9.80
CA LEU A 146 15.28 4.66 8.71
C LEU A 146 14.62 3.27 8.54
N ASP A 147 14.34 2.57 9.64
CA ASP A 147 13.66 1.27 9.60
C ASP A 147 12.24 1.40 9.02
N ILE A 148 11.51 2.46 9.36
CA ILE A 148 10.21 2.78 8.75
C ILE A 148 10.39 2.99 7.24
N GLN A 149 11.33 3.84 6.82
CA GLN A 149 11.59 4.11 5.41
C GLN A 149 11.96 2.85 4.63
N ILE A 150 12.78 1.97 5.21
CA ILE A 150 13.14 0.67 4.61
C ILE A 150 11.89 -0.18 4.41
N ASN A 151 10.99 -0.26 5.39
CA ASN A 151 9.76 -1.03 5.23
C ASN A 151 8.80 -0.40 4.21
N VAL A 152 8.68 0.93 4.17
CA VAL A 152 7.90 1.66 3.15
C VAL A 152 8.45 1.40 1.75
N ILE A 153 9.76 1.48 1.54
CA ILE A 153 10.40 1.17 0.25
C ILE A 153 10.15 -0.30 -0.15
N ASN A 154 10.21 -1.23 0.81
CA ASN A 154 9.88 -2.63 0.54
C ASN A 154 8.41 -2.83 0.16
N ILE A 155 7.47 -2.10 0.78
CA ILE A 155 6.05 -2.09 0.38
C ILE A 155 5.94 -1.62 -1.08
N PHE A 156 6.54 -0.49 -1.42
CA PHE A 156 6.55 0.01 -2.80
C PHE A 156 7.10 -1.01 -3.79
N ASN A 157 8.21 -1.68 -3.45
CA ASN A 157 8.81 -2.68 -4.33
C ASN A 157 7.86 -3.85 -4.60
N ILE A 158 7.20 -4.38 -3.56
CA ILE A 158 6.20 -5.46 -3.69
C ILE A 158 5.03 -5.02 -4.58
N LEU A 159 4.50 -3.82 -4.34
CA LEU A 159 3.36 -3.29 -5.09
C LEU A 159 3.74 -3.01 -6.56
N ALA A 160 4.93 -2.48 -6.81
CA ALA A 160 5.42 -2.17 -8.15
C ALA A 160 5.70 -3.44 -8.97
N GLU A 161 6.26 -4.48 -8.34
CA GLU A 161 6.54 -5.77 -8.99
C GLU A 161 5.25 -6.40 -9.54
N VAL A 162 4.21 -6.51 -8.71
CA VAL A 162 2.94 -7.12 -9.14
C VAL A 162 2.20 -6.26 -10.17
N ALA A 163 2.24 -4.94 -10.03
CA ALA A 163 1.63 -4.03 -11.00
C ALA A 163 2.33 -4.13 -12.36
N HIS A 164 3.66 -4.22 -12.37
CA HIS A 164 4.45 -4.36 -13.59
C HIS A 164 4.20 -5.70 -14.30
N SER A 165 4.29 -6.82 -13.58
CA SER A 165 4.04 -8.16 -14.16
C SER A 165 2.64 -8.30 -14.75
N SER A 166 1.66 -7.60 -14.19
CA SER A 166 0.27 -7.69 -14.63
C SER A 166 0.01 -6.93 -15.92
N LEU A 167 0.71 -5.81 -16.17
CA LEU A 167 0.60 -5.09 -17.45
C LEU A 167 1.25 -5.84 -18.62
N GLN A 168 2.31 -6.62 -18.36
CA GLN A 168 2.94 -7.45 -19.39
C GLN A 168 2.04 -8.61 -19.86
N ASN A 169 1.05 -9.00 -19.05
CA ASN A 169 0.12 -10.09 -19.34
C ASN A 169 -1.20 -9.61 -19.97
N ILE A 170 -1.36 -8.32 -20.29
CA ILE A 170 -2.50 -7.83 -21.06
C ILE A 170 -2.30 -8.31 -22.51
N PRO A 171 -3.20 -9.13 -23.09
CA PRO A 171 -3.11 -9.47 -24.50
C PRO A 171 -3.07 -8.17 -25.30
N GLN A 172 -2.05 -8.00 -26.14
CA GLN A 172 -2.08 -6.93 -27.14
C GLN A 172 -3.31 -7.19 -28.00
N GLN A 173 -4.41 -6.49 -27.74
CA GLN A 173 -5.53 -6.46 -28.67
C GLN A 173 -4.96 -5.85 -29.94
N GLY A 174 -4.85 -6.70 -30.97
CA GLY A 174 -4.31 -6.33 -32.25
C GLY A 174 -5.07 -5.13 -32.78
N VAL A 175 -4.33 -4.06 -33.06
CA VAL A 175 -4.78 -3.04 -34.00
C VAL A 175 -4.81 -3.75 -35.36
N GLN A 176 -6.01 -4.15 -35.79
CA GLN A 176 -6.34 -4.38 -37.19
C GLN A 176 -6.91 -3.10 -37.78
#